data_AF-A0A1V5LN11-F1
#
_entry.id   AF-A0A1V5LN11-F1
#
_cell.length_a   1.000
_cell.length_b   1.000
_cell.length_c   1.000
_cell.angle_alpha   90.00
_cell.angle_beta   90.00
_cell.angle_gamma   90.00
#
_symmetry.space_group_name_H-M   'P 1'
#
loop_
_entity.id
_entity.type
_entity.pdbx_description
1 polymer ?
#
loop_
_entity_poly.entity_id
_entity_poly.type
_entity_poly.pdbx_seq_one_letter_code
_entity_poly.pdbx_strand_id
1 'polypeptide(L)'
;MLALWTEGLKPLSVVKRVRVGAYDGYVFESIIDARSGKVYYKQWLFVAGNKAYTAISRMPEASKAAVLPAAERALSSFKLK
;
A
#
# COMPACT_ATOMS: atom_id res chain seq x y z
N MET A 1 -20.44 18.24 14.55
CA MET A 1 -20.40 17.70 13.18
C MET A 1 -18.94 17.65 12.76
N LEU A 2 -18.28 16.48 12.81
CA LEU A 2 -16.91 16.35 12.31
C LEU A 2 -16.97 16.32 10.78
N ALA A 3 -16.62 17.42 10.13
CA ALA A 3 -16.34 17.42 8.71
C ALA A 3 -14.98 16.74 8.50
N LEU A 4 -14.98 15.50 8.02
CA LEU A 4 -13.79 14.92 7.38
C LEU A 4 -13.64 15.63 6.04
N TRP A 5 -12.69 16.56 5.97
CA TRP A 5 -12.30 17.21 4.73
C TRP A 5 -11.61 16.17 3.83
N THR A 6 -12.33 15.65 2.84
CA THR A 6 -11.79 14.83 1.75
C THR A 6 -11.33 15.69 0.57
N GLU A 7 -10.83 16.90 0.84
CA GLU A 7 -10.19 17.70 -0.20
C GLU A 7 -8.80 17.15 -0.47
N GLY A 8 -8.71 16.26 -1.46
CA GLY A 8 -7.43 15.71 -1.93
C GLY A 8 -7.48 14.26 -2.39
N LEU A 9 -8.54 13.50 -2.06
CA LEU A 9 -8.69 12.14 -2.56
C LEU A 9 -9.26 12.17 -3.98
N LYS A 10 -8.36 12.15 -4.98
CA LYS A 10 -8.69 11.79 -6.37
C LYS A 10 -9.46 10.44 -6.36
N PRO A 11 -10.39 10.22 -7.32
CA PRO A 11 -11.25 9.04 -7.35
C PRO A 11 -10.44 7.75 -7.22
N LEU A 12 -10.90 6.89 -6.32
CA LEU A 12 -10.41 5.57 -5.92
C LEU A 12 -9.30 5.03 -6.83
N SER A 13 -8.08 5.17 -6.31
CA SER A 13 -6.87 4.55 -6.82
C SER A 13 -7.12 3.10 -7.23
N VAL A 14 -6.65 2.76 -8.43
CA VAL A 14 -6.88 1.47 -9.08
C VAL A 14 -6.60 0.30 -8.12
N VAL A 15 -7.67 -0.37 -7.69
CA VAL A 15 -7.56 -1.63 -6.95
C VAL A 15 -7.12 -2.70 -7.95
N LYS A 16 -5.83 -3.04 -7.95
CA LYS A 16 -5.29 -4.12 -8.79
C LYS A 16 -5.22 -5.41 -7.99
N ARG A 17 -5.56 -6.53 -8.62
CA ARG A 17 -5.28 -7.86 -8.06
C ARG A 17 -3.78 -8.11 -8.06
N VAL A 18 -3.27 -8.66 -6.96
CA VAL A 18 -1.85 -8.98 -6.77
C VAL A 18 -1.71 -10.30 -6.00
N ARG A 19 -0.49 -10.86 -5.97
CA ARG A 19 -0.14 -11.94 -5.04
C ARG A 19 0.79 -11.44 -3.96
N VAL A 20 0.52 -11.84 -2.72
CA VAL A 20 1.38 -11.64 -1.55
C VAL A 20 1.82 -13.03 -1.09
N GLY A 21 3.05 -13.41 -1.44
CA GLY A 21 3.46 -14.82 -1.31
C GLY A 21 2.53 -15.74 -2.10
N ALA A 22 1.92 -16.71 -1.41
CA ALA A 22 0.96 -17.62 -2.00
C ALA A 22 -0.48 -17.07 -2.04
N TYR A 23 -0.75 -15.92 -1.41
CA TYR A 23 -2.11 -15.41 -1.17
C TYR A 23 -2.54 -14.42 -2.24
N ASP A 24 -3.80 -14.50 -2.65
CA ASP A 24 -4.42 -13.49 -3.51
C ASP A 24 -4.78 -12.26 -2.67
N GLY A 25 -4.62 -11.09 -3.30
CA GLY A 25 -4.88 -9.83 -2.64
C GLY A 25 -5.15 -8.69 -3.61
N TYR A 26 -5.27 -7.53 -3.01
CA TYR A 26 -5.54 -6.27 -3.67
C TYR A 26 -4.49 -5.26 -3.25
N VAL A 27 -4.15 -4.37 -4.17
CA VAL A 27 -3.21 -3.29 -3.88
C VAL A 27 -3.85 -1.94 -4.13
N PHE A 28 -3.51 -1.01 -3.25
CA PHE A 28 -3.85 0.40 -3.35
C PHE A 28 -2.55 1.20 -3.35
N GLU A 29 -2.43 2.14 -4.28
CA GLU A 29 -1.28 3.03 -4.39
C GLU A 29 -1.74 4.48 -4.45
N SER A 30 -1.04 5.36 -3.77
CA SER A 30 -1.30 6.80 -3.81
C SER A 30 -0.03 7.60 -3.55
N ILE A 31 -0.06 8.87 -3.95
CA ILE A 31 0.89 9.88 -3.50
C ILE A 31 0.10 10.84 -2.62
N ILE A 32 0.60 11.05 -1.41
CA ILE A 32 0.00 11.93 -0.40
C ILE A 32 0.83 13.20 -0.34
N ASP A 33 0.20 14.34 -0.58
CA ASP A 33 0.81 15.66 -0.38
C ASP A 33 0.84 15.97 1.14
N ALA A 34 2.02 15.89 1.76
CA ALA A 34 2.22 16.23 3.17
C ALA A 34 2.99 17.56 3.30
N ARG A 35 2.92 18.18 4.48
CA ARG A 35 3.65 19.44 4.76
C ARG A 35 5.16 19.35 4.49
N SER A 36 5.74 18.17 4.69
CA SER A 36 7.16 17.88 4.47
C SER A 36 7.50 17.44 3.03
N GLY A 37 6.54 17.48 2.11
CA GLY A 37 6.67 17.02 0.73
C GLY A 37 5.79 15.81 0.41
N LYS A 38 6.02 15.22 -0.77
CA LYS A 38 5.21 14.10 -1.28
C LYS A 38 5.65 12.77 -0.66
N VAL A 39 4.67 12.01 -0.21
CA VAL A 39 4.85 10.67 0.36
C VAL A 39 4.21 9.65 -0.56
N TYR A 40 4.99 8.67 -1.00
CA TYR A 40 4.46 7.50 -1.67
C TYR A 40 3.85 6.54 -0.63
N TYR A 41 2.63 6.10 -0.90
CA TYR A 41 1.87 5.18 -0.08
C TYR A 41 1.45 3.97 -0.91
N LYS A 42 1.78 2.77 -0.44
CA LYS A 42 1.29 1.51 -1.03
C LYS A 42 0.80 0.58 0.06
N GLN A 43 -0.39 0.03 -0.14
CA GLN A 43 -1.04 -0.89 0.77
C GLN A 43 -1.44 -2.16 0.02
N TRP A 44 -1.12 -3.32 0.60
CA TRP A 44 -1.59 -4.62 0.16
C TRP A 44 -2.59 -5.14 1.17
N LEU A 45 -3.76 -5.56 0.69
CA LEU A 45 -4.79 -6.25 1.47
C LEU A 45 -4.92 -7.67 0.94
N PHE A 46 -4.76 -8.67 1.78
CA PHE A 46 -4.82 -10.08 1.36
C PHE A 46 -5.41 -10.95 2.46
N VAL A 47 -6.00 -12.08 2.06
CA VAL A 47 -6.60 -13.05 2.97
C VAL A 47 -5.72 -14.28 3.01
N ALA A 48 -5.40 -14.74 4.22
CA ALA A 48 -4.61 -15.94 4.43
C ALA A 48 -5.24 -16.78 5.55
N GLY A 49 -5.73 -17.97 5.19
CA GLY A 49 -6.61 -18.75 6.06
C GLY A 49 -7.93 -18.00 6.30
N ASN A 50 -8.34 -17.90 7.56
CA ASN A 50 -9.56 -17.19 7.99
C ASN A 50 -9.30 -15.76 8.48
N LYS A 51 -8.16 -15.16 8.12
CA LYS A 51 -7.75 -13.82 8.59
C LYS A 51 -7.41 -12.90 7.42
N ALA A 52 -7.78 -11.63 7.56
CA ALA A 52 -7.38 -10.55 6.66
C ALA A 52 -6.12 -9.86 7.18
N TYR A 53 -5.16 -9.59 6.29
CA TYR A 53 -3.89 -8.96 6.59
C TYR A 53 -3.71 -7.72 5.74
N THR A 54 -3.00 -6.75 6.30
CA THR A 54 -2.58 -5.55 5.59
C THR A 54 -1.08 -5.36 5.73
N ALA A 55 -0.40 -5.16 4.61
CA ALA A 55 0.98 -4.67 4.58
C ALA A 55 0.98 -3.24 4.04
N ILE A 56 1.82 -2.37 4.60
CA ILE A 56 1.89 -0.96 4.22
C ILE A 56 3.35 -0.58 4.02
N SER A 57 3.63 0.09 2.89
CA SER A 57 4.90 0.75 2.64
C SER A 57 4.67 2.25 2.47
N ARG A 58 5.47 3.05 3.18
CA ARG A 58 5.42 4.51 3.19
C ARG A 58 6.83 5.05 3.12
N MET A 59 7.07 5.98 2.21
CA MET A 59 8.39 6.58 1.99
C MET A 59 8.24 7.93 1.30
N PRO A 60 9.24 8.83 1.38
CA PRO A 60 9.29 9.99 0.49
C PRO A 60 9.17 9.54 -0.98
N GLU A 61 8.41 10.27 -1.80
CA GLU A 61 8.19 9.89 -3.21
C GLU A 61 9.52 9.75 -3.97
N ALA A 62 10.47 10.64 -3.70
CA ALA A 62 11.81 10.62 -4.28
C ALA A 62 12.60 9.33 -3.96
N SER A 63 12.30 8.67 -2.85
CA SER A 63 12.96 7.41 -2.43
C SER A 63 12.28 6.16 -2.99
N LYS A 64 11.13 6.29 -3.66
CA LYS A 64 10.33 5.15 -4.14
C LYS A 64 11.15 4.15 -4.95
N ALA A 65 11.89 4.64 -5.95
CA ALA A 65 12.64 3.78 -6.87
C ALA A 65 13.73 2.94 -6.16
N ALA A 66 14.33 3.48 -5.10
CA ALA A 66 15.38 2.80 -4.35
C ALA A 66 14.83 1.82 -3.31
N VAL A 67 13.71 2.14 -2.67
CA VAL A 67 13.22 1.42 -1.48
C VAL A 67 12.12 0.42 -1.81
N LEU A 68 11.19 0.78 -2.70
CA LEU A 68 9.99 -0.02 -2.97
C LEU A 68 10.31 -1.46 -3.43
N PRO A 69 11.28 -1.71 -4.34
CA PRO A 69 11.57 -3.06 -4.81
C PRO A 69 11.97 -4.04 -3.69
N ALA A 70 12.69 -3.56 -2.67
CA ALA A 70 13.08 -4.38 -1.53
C ALA A 70 11.87 -4.77 -0.66
N ALA A 71 10.95 -3.82 -0.43
CA ALA A 71 9.70 -4.07 0.29
C ALA A 71 8.79 -5.07 -0.46
N GLU A 72 8.67 -4.93 -1.79
CA GLU A 72 7.91 -5.85 -2.63
C GLU A 72 8.49 -7.26 -2.62
N ARG A 73 9.82 -7.38 -2.65
CA ARG A 73 10.50 -8.68 -2.55
C ARG A 73 10.23 -9.34 -1.20
N ALA A 74 10.32 -8.61 -0.10
CA ALA A 74 10.01 -9.13 1.24
C ALA A 74 8.55 -9.61 1.34
N LEU A 75 7.63 -8.92 0.68
CA LEU A 75 6.22 -9.29 0.67
C LEU A 75 5.95 -10.50 -0.24
N SER A 76 6.67 -10.64 -1.36
CA SER A 76 6.56 -11.81 -2.25
C SER A 76 7.02 -13.12 -1.61
N SER A 77 7.84 -13.06 -0.57
CA SER A 77 8.29 -14.23 0.21
C SER A 77 7.48 -14.44 1.50
N PHE A 78 6.45 -13.63 1.74
CA PHE A 78 5.60 -13.74 2.92
C PHE A 78 4.93 -15.11 3.00
N LYS A 79 5.03 -15.74 4.18
CA LYS A 79 4.35 -16.99 4.52
C LYS A 79 3.84 -16.86 5.95
N LEU A 80 2.58 -17.25 6.18
CA LEU A 80 2.12 -17.46 7.55
C LEU A 80 2.79 -18.69 8.14
N LYS A 81 3.21 -18.55 9.40
CA LYS A 81 3.68 -19.65 10.23
C LYS A 81 2.50 -20.31 10.93
#